data_AF-A0A448X2Z8-F1
#
_entry.id   AF-A0A448X2Z8-F1
#
_cell.length_a   1.000
_cell.length_b   1.000
_cell.length_c   1.000
_cell.angle_alpha   90.00
_cell.angle_beta   90.00
_cell.angle_gamma   90.00
#
_symmetry.space_group_name_H-M   'P 1'
#
loop_
_entity.id
_entity.type
_entity.pdbx_description
1 polymer ?
#
loop_
_entity_poly.entity_id
_entity_poly.type
_entity_poly.pdbx_seq_one_letter_code
_entity_poly.pdbx_strand_id
1 'polypeptide(L)'
;MRKKVGKSRRDKFYFLAKETGYRSRAAFKLIQLNRKHQFLNNAAVLIDLCAAPGGWLQVASKELPVSGKIIGVDLVPIQAIPRVETFIADITSDKCRAVRLGYLLLSSLLKTRADVILHDGSPNVGTAWSIDEYSQAQLSLQAFSLATEFLNRGGWFITKIFRSKDYEAFKWILMNFFRKVHVAKPEASRLESAEIFLIGQDYIAPDRIDPKFLDPKHVFSEPEIPLDRNALVSKFLNTKDFKKLD
;
A
#
# COMPACT_ATOMS: atom_id res chain seq x y z
N MET A 1 -8.68 29.68 -26.01
CA MET A 1 -8.42 28.29 -25.56
C MET A 1 -7.02 28.18 -24.95
N ARG A 2 -6.90 28.17 -23.62
CA ARG A 2 -5.62 27.93 -22.94
C ARG A 2 -5.30 26.43 -23.02
N LYS A 3 -4.32 26.05 -23.84
CA LYS A 3 -3.73 24.69 -23.82
C LYS A 3 -3.21 24.43 -22.39
N LYS A 4 -3.79 23.45 -21.69
CA LYS A 4 -3.23 22.95 -20.42
C LYS A 4 -1.82 22.41 -20.71
N VAL A 5 -0.80 23.09 -20.19
CA VAL A 5 0.60 22.65 -20.21
C VAL A 5 0.75 21.50 -19.21
N GLY A 6 0.27 20.31 -19.59
CA GLY A 6 0.34 19.08 -18.77
C GLY A 6 1.08 17.95 -19.47
N LYS A 7 1.90 18.25 -20.48
CA LYS A 7 2.53 17.25 -21.36
C LYS A 7 4.03 17.50 -21.54
N SER A 8 4.77 17.69 -20.45
CA SER A 8 6.21 17.50 -20.40
C SER A 8 6.70 17.55 -18.96
N ARG A 9 7.24 16.44 -18.46
CA ARG A 9 8.46 16.43 -17.64
C ARG A 9 8.92 14.99 -17.50
N ARG A 10 9.56 14.52 -18.57
CA ARG A 10 10.53 13.42 -18.49
C ARG A 10 11.60 13.93 -17.52
N ASP A 11 11.59 13.45 -16.30
CA ASP A 11 12.56 13.86 -15.28
C ASP A 11 13.75 12.90 -15.26
N LYS A 12 14.73 13.18 -14.39
CA LYS A 12 15.96 12.38 -14.26
C LYS A 12 15.66 10.88 -14.15
N PHE A 13 14.66 10.49 -13.33
CA PHE A 13 14.31 9.08 -13.14
C PHE A 13 13.60 8.45 -14.33
N TYR A 14 12.90 9.23 -15.18
CA TYR A 14 12.38 8.72 -16.45
C TYR A 14 13.50 8.33 -17.41
N PHE A 15 14.50 9.21 -17.57
CA PHE A 15 15.65 8.93 -18.45
C PHE A 15 16.49 7.79 -17.90
N LEU A 16 16.77 7.80 -16.59
CA LEU A 16 17.51 6.74 -15.93
C LEU A 16 16.80 5.38 -16.07
N ALA A 17 15.47 5.34 -16.01
CA ALA A 17 14.72 4.09 -16.26
C ALA A 17 14.93 3.58 -17.68
N LYS A 18 14.91 4.46 -18.68
CA LYS A 18 15.17 4.07 -20.07
C LYS A 18 16.59 3.58 -20.28
N GLU A 19 17.59 4.27 -19.72
CA GLU A 19 19.00 3.89 -19.80
C GLU A 19 19.29 2.55 -19.11
N THR A 20 18.64 2.28 -17.97
CA THR A 20 18.84 1.05 -17.18
C THR A 20 17.88 -0.08 -17.53
N GLY A 21 17.04 0.09 -18.55
CA GLY A 21 16.10 -0.92 -19.04
C GLY A 21 14.86 -1.17 -18.16
N TYR A 22 14.56 -0.27 -17.22
CA TYR A 22 13.30 -0.32 -16.47
C TYR A 22 12.14 0.26 -17.28
N ARG A 23 10.98 -0.39 -17.18
CA ARG A 23 9.73 -0.01 -17.86
C ARG A 23 9.12 1.28 -17.31
N SER A 24 9.41 1.61 -16.06
CA SER A 24 8.88 2.77 -15.37
C SER A 24 9.89 3.36 -14.40
N ARG A 25 9.87 4.69 -14.27
CA ARG A 25 10.59 5.41 -13.19
C ARG A 25 10.22 4.94 -11.79
N ALA A 26 9.04 4.33 -11.63
CA ALA A 26 8.56 3.82 -10.35
C ALA A 26 9.51 2.76 -9.78
N ALA A 27 10.26 2.04 -10.63
CA ALA A 27 11.30 1.10 -10.22
C ALA A 27 12.28 1.72 -9.20
N PHE A 28 12.68 2.98 -9.40
CA PHE A 28 13.60 3.67 -8.49
C PHE A 28 13.00 3.96 -7.11
N LYS A 29 11.67 4.08 -7.01
CA LYS A 29 11.01 4.19 -5.69
C LYS A 29 11.25 2.90 -4.90
N LEU A 30 10.99 1.75 -5.52
CA LEU A 30 11.18 0.45 -4.86
C LEU A 30 12.65 0.18 -4.54
N ILE A 31 13.58 0.49 -5.46
CA ILE A 31 15.02 0.37 -5.22
C ILE A 31 15.44 1.18 -3.99
N GLN A 32 14.99 2.44 -3.89
CA GLN A 32 15.30 3.31 -2.75
C GLN A 32 14.70 2.81 -1.44
N LEU A 33 13.44 2.34 -1.48
CA LEU A 33 12.78 1.75 -0.31
C LEU A 33 13.50 0.46 0.14
N ASN A 34 13.81 -0.46 -0.78
CA ASN A 34 14.51 -1.69 -0.46
C ASN A 34 15.94 -1.45 0.03
N ARG A 35 16.66 -0.45 -0.51
CA ARG A 35 17.99 -0.10 -0.01
C ARG A 35 17.99 0.28 1.48
N LYS A 36 16.92 0.92 1.95
CA LYS A 36 16.79 1.35 3.34
C LYS A 36 16.26 0.25 4.27
N HIS A 37 15.35 -0.59 3.80
CA HIS A 37 14.59 -1.52 4.64
C HIS A 37 14.90 -3.01 4.38
N GLN A 38 15.55 -3.34 3.26
CA GLN A 38 16.04 -4.68 2.90
C GLN A 38 14.99 -5.80 2.98
N PHE A 39 13.74 -5.49 2.63
CA PHE A 39 12.62 -6.44 2.71
C PHE A 39 12.60 -7.46 1.56
N LEU A 40 13.35 -7.27 0.47
CA LEU A 40 13.37 -8.20 -0.67
C LEU A 40 14.39 -9.33 -0.55
N ASN A 41 15.53 -9.10 0.11
CA ASN A 41 16.72 -9.96 0.02
C ASN A 41 16.50 -11.40 0.49
N ASN A 42 15.58 -11.60 1.46
CA ASN A 42 15.28 -12.91 2.05
C ASN A 42 13.84 -13.37 1.78
N ALA A 43 13.10 -12.66 0.92
CA ALA A 43 11.72 -13.01 0.61
C ALA A 43 11.69 -14.23 -0.34
N ALA A 44 10.96 -15.27 0.06
CA ALA A 44 10.72 -16.43 -0.79
C ALA A 44 9.52 -16.20 -1.71
N VAL A 45 8.50 -15.48 -1.24
CA VAL A 45 7.30 -15.18 -2.04
C VAL A 45 6.97 -13.68 -1.98
N LEU A 46 6.85 -13.05 -3.15
CA LEU A 46 6.44 -11.66 -3.30
C LEU A 46 5.20 -11.54 -4.19
N ILE A 47 4.25 -10.71 -3.75
CA ILE A 47 3.09 -10.30 -4.54
C ILE A 47 3.15 -8.79 -4.77
N ASP A 48 3.04 -8.35 -6.02
CA ASP A 48 2.95 -6.94 -6.43
C ASP A 48 1.54 -6.65 -6.95
N LEU A 49 0.80 -5.80 -6.24
CA LEU A 49 -0.57 -5.41 -6.54
C LEU A 49 -0.60 -4.09 -7.30
N CYS A 50 -1.46 -4.01 -8.32
CA CYS A 50 -1.50 -2.90 -9.28
C CYS A 50 -0.12 -2.72 -9.96
N ALA A 51 0.44 -3.83 -10.42
CA ALA A 51 1.83 -3.92 -10.82
C ALA A 51 2.15 -3.34 -12.20
N ALA A 52 1.17 -3.02 -13.06
CA ALA A 52 1.44 -2.52 -14.40
C ALA A 52 2.17 -1.16 -14.35
N PRO A 53 3.19 -0.93 -15.20
CA PRO A 53 3.63 -1.74 -16.34
C PRO A 53 4.70 -2.82 -16.00
N GLY A 54 4.92 -3.09 -14.72
CA GLY A 54 5.87 -4.09 -14.21
C GLY A 54 7.22 -3.53 -13.77
N GLY A 55 7.30 -2.22 -13.48
CA GLY A 55 8.56 -1.61 -13.03
C GLY A 55 9.05 -2.15 -11.68
N TRP A 56 8.13 -2.38 -10.74
CA TRP A 56 8.44 -2.98 -9.43
C TRP A 56 8.74 -4.47 -9.56
N LEU A 57 7.97 -5.20 -10.37
CA LEU A 57 8.28 -6.60 -10.76
C LEU A 57 9.69 -6.78 -11.34
N GLN A 58 10.18 -5.85 -12.18
CA GLN A 58 11.55 -5.91 -12.70
C GLN A 58 12.61 -5.77 -11.60
N VAL A 59 12.34 -4.96 -10.58
CA VAL A 59 13.22 -4.82 -9.42
C VAL A 59 13.15 -6.09 -8.57
N ALA A 60 11.96 -6.59 -8.26
CA ALA A 60 11.76 -7.84 -7.53
C ALA A 60 12.50 -9.01 -8.20
N SER A 61 12.41 -9.14 -9.53
CA SER A 61 13.11 -10.19 -10.29
C SER A 61 14.64 -10.14 -10.18
N LYS A 62 15.22 -8.99 -9.83
CA LYS A 62 16.67 -8.83 -9.66
C LYS A 62 17.11 -8.99 -8.20
N GLU A 63 16.26 -8.56 -7.26
CA GLU A 63 16.60 -8.49 -5.84
C GLU A 63 16.22 -9.74 -5.04
N LEU A 64 15.18 -10.48 -5.45
CA LEU A 64 14.79 -11.72 -4.76
C LEU A 64 15.76 -12.87 -5.07
N PRO A 65 15.99 -13.79 -4.11
CA PRO A 65 16.69 -15.06 -4.33
C PRO A 65 16.18 -15.77 -5.59
N VAL A 66 17.04 -16.49 -6.30
CA VAL A 66 16.70 -17.15 -7.59
C VAL A 66 15.50 -18.10 -7.46
N SER A 67 15.38 -18.78 -6.33
CA SER A 67 14.27 -19.68 -5.97
C SER A 67 12.97 -18.96 -5.58
N GLY A 68 13.02 -17.64 -5.39
CA GLY A 68 11.87 -16.85 -4.99
C GLY A 68 10.79 -16.77 -6.08
N LYS A 69 9.53 -16.87 -5.64
CA LYS A 69 8.34 -16.76 -6.49
C LYS A 69 7.84 -15.32 -6.50
N ILE A 70 7.64 -14.76 -7.69
CA ILE A 70 7.18 -13.38 -7.87
C ILE A 70 5.87 -13.40 -8.66
N ILE A 71 4.85 -12.79 -8.07
CA ILE A 71 3.52 -12.70 -8.65
C ILE A 71 3.14 -11.23 -8.83
N GLY A 72 2.73 -10.85 -10.04
CA GLY A 72 2.15 -9.55 -10.33
C GLY A 72 0.66 -9.64 -10.59
N VAL A 73 -0.12 -8.71 -10.05
CA VAL A 73 -1.57 -8.61 -10.30
C VAL A 73 -1.90 -7.20 -10.77
N ASP A 74 -2.60 -7.09 -11.89
CA ASP A 74 -3.09 -5.81 -12.40
C ASP A 74 -4.37 -5.96 -13.21
N LEU A 75 -5.10 -4.87 -13.43
CA LEU A 75 -6.25 -4.80 -14.32
C LEU A 75 -5.87 -4.96 -15.79
N VAL A 76 -4.63 -4.58 -16.15
CA VAL A 76 -4.15 -4.65 -17.54
C VAL A 76 -3.06 -5.72 -17.70
N PRO A 77 -2.90 -6.28 -18.91
CA PRO A 77 -1.81 -7.19 -19.21
C PRO A 77 -0.43 -6.54 -18.96
N ILE A 78 0.46 -7.28 -18.31
CA ILE A 78 1.86 -6.89 -18.13
C ILE A 78 2.70 -7.70 -19.11
N GLN A 79 3.57 -7.04 -19.88
CA GLN A 79 4.50 -7.73 -20.77
C GLN A 79 5.38 -8.71 -19.97
N ALA A 80 5.65 -9.91 -20.48
CA ALA A 80 6.39 -10.94 -19.75
C ALA A 80 7.72 -10.41 -19.17
N ILE A 81 8.01 -10.77 -17.91
CA ILE A 81 9.28 -10.50 -17.22
C ILE A 81 9.83 -11.87 -16.80
N PRO A 82 11.12 -12.17 -17.02
CA PRO A 82 11.72 -13.42 -16.57
C PRO A 82 11.46 -13.65 -15.07
N ARG A 83 11.20 -14.89 -14.66
CA ARG A 83 10.93 -15.29 -13.27
C ARG A 83 9.68 -14.68 -12.62
N VAL A 84 8.78 -14.07 -13.39
CA VAL A 84 7.56 -13.44 -12.87
C VAL A 84 6.32 -14.05 -13.51
N GLU A 85 5.37 -14.45 -12.67
CA GLU A 85 4.02 -14.81 -13.09
C GLU A 85 3.10 -13.60 -12.95
N THR A 86 2.28 -13.31 -13.96
CA THR A 86 1.38 -12.14 -13.94
C THR A 86 -0.06 -12.54 -14.21
N PHE A 87 -0.98 -11.95 -13.46
CA PHE A 87 -2.41 -12.22 -13.54
C PHE A 87 -3.20 -10.94 -13.80
N ILE A 88 -4.20 -11.07 -14.67
CA ILE A 88 -5.14 -9.98 -14.96
C ILE A 88 -6.32 -10.13 -14.01
N ALA A 89 -6.45 -9.21 -13.06
CA ALA A 89 -7.53 -9.20 -12.08
C ALA A 89 -7.76 -7.81 -11.45
N ASP A 90 -9.00 -7.57 -11.03
CA ASP A 90 -9.38 -6.42 -10.24
C ASP A 90 -9.28 -6.75 -8.74
N ILE A 91 -8.32 -6.13 -8.06
CA ILE A 91 -8.07 -6.33 -6.62
C ILE A 91 -9.22 -5.88 -5.72
N THR A 92 -10.15 -5.08 -6.24
CA THR A 92 -11.35 -4.62 -5.51
C THR A 92 -12.51 -5.62 -5.60
N SER A 93 -12.46 -6.56 -6.55
CA SER A 93 -13.53 -7.51 -6.79
C SER A 93 -13.40 -8.76 -5.90
N ASP A 94 -14.54 -9.26 -5.41
CA ASP A 94 -14.60 -10.53 -4.68
C ASP A 94 -14.14 -11.73 -5.53
N LYS A 95 -14.24 -11.61 -6.86
CA LYS A 95 -13.75 -12.63 -7.80
C LYS A 95 -12.22 -12.76 -7.78
N CYS A 96 -11.48 -11.67 -7.54
CA CYS A 96 -10.03 -11.72 -7.36
C CYS A 96 -9.66 -12.49 -6.10
N ARG A 97 -10.35 -12.20 -4.98
CA ARG A 97 -10.23 -12.91 -3.70
C ARG A 97 -10.52 -14.41 -3.83
N ALA A 98 -11.65 -14.77 -4.44
CA ALA A 98 -12.18 -16.14 -4.40
C ALA A 98 -11.58 -17.13 -5.43
N VAL A 99 -11.33 -16.71 -6.68
CA VAL A 99 -11.09 -17.67 -7.78
C VAL A 99 -9.64 -17.69 -8.27
N ARG A 100 -8.97 -16.53 -8.36
CA ARG A 100 -7.60 -16.44 -8.93
C ARG A 100 -6.49 -16.50 -7.89
N LEU A 101 -6.70 -15.93 -6.69
CA LEU A 101 -5.77 -16.09 -5.57
C LEU A 101 -5.79 -17.51 -4.97
N GLY A 102 -6.96 -18.17 -4.95
CA GLY A 102 -7.05 -19.60 -4.64
C GLY A 102 -6.24 -20.47 -5.58
N TYR A 103 -6.21 -20.16 -6.88
CA TYR A 103 -5.34 -20.85 -7.86
C TYR A 103 -3.84 -20.56 -7.59
N LEU A 104 -3.47 -19.31 -7.32
CA LEU A 104 -2.10 -18.95 -6.90
C LEU A 104 -1.60 -19.72 -5.67
N LEU A 105 -2.50 -20.04 -4.74
CA LEU A 105 -2.24 -20.79 -3.50
C LEU A 105 -2.30 -22.31 -3.68
N LEU A 106 -3.16 -22.84 -4.57
CA LEU A 106 -3.32 -24.29 -4.81
C LEU A 106 -2.37 -24.84 -5.87
N SER A 107 -2.03 -24.08 -6.91
CA SER A 107 -1.21 -24.56 -8.04
C SER A 107 0.26 -24.77 -7.68
N SER A 108 0.72 -24.25 -6.54
CA SER A 108 1.98 -24.66 -5.92
C SER A 108 1.68 -25.30 -4.57
N LEU A 109 1.40 -26.61 -4.57
CA LEU A 109 1.56 -27.69 -3.56
C LEU A 109 1.82 -27.42 -2.04
N LEU A 110 1.90 -26.19 -1.54
CA LEU A 110 2.56 -25.85 -0.27
C LEU A 110 1.80 -24.88 0.65
N LYS A 111 0.59 -24.41 0.32
CA LYS A 111 -0.16 -23.44 1.17
C LYS A 111 0.72 -22.24 1.60
N THR A 112 1.62 -21.78 0.75
CA THR A 112 2.58 -20.73 1.09
C THR A 112 1.93 -19.35 0.99
N ARG A 113 1.94 -18.63 2.10
CA ARG A 113 1.64 -17.20 2.18
C ARG A 113 2.83 -16.37 1.67
N ALA A 114 2.61 -15.09 1.37
CA ALA A 114 3.63 -14.17 0.90
C ALA A 114 4.48 -13.63 2.06
N ASP A 115 5.76 -13.36 1.79
CA ASP A 115 6.65 -12.67 2.73
C ASP A 115 6.60 -11.16 2.54
N VAL A 116 6.35 -10.72 1.30
CA VAL A 116 6.26 -9.31 0.93
C VAL A 116 5.05 -9.10 0.03
N ILE A 117 4.24 -8.11 0.37
CA ILE A 117 3.17 -7.60 -0.50
C ILE A 117 3.44 -6.13 -0.80
N LEU A 118 3.49 -5.79 -2.09
CA LEU A 118 3.73 -4.47 -2.61
C LEU A 118 2.46 -3.88 -3.24
N HIS A 119 2.30 -2.57 -3.14
CA HIS A 119 1.21 -1.83 -3.79
C HIS A 119 1.65 -0.40 -4.18
N ASP A 120 1.74 -0.11 -5.48
CA ASP A 120 1.93 1.26 -6.03
C ASP A 120 0.71 1.68 -6.87
N GLY A 121 -0.49 1.20 -6.52
CA GLY A 121 -1.74 1.50 -7.22
C GLY A 121 -2.23 2.93 -7.00
N SER A 122 -2.81 3.52 -8.04
CA SER A 122 -3.53 4.79 -7.98
C SER A 122 -4.71 4.74 -8.96
N PRO A 123 -5.90 5.24 -8.58
CA PRO A 123 -6.98 5.43 -9.54
C PRO A 123 -6.59 6.48 -10.60
N ASN A 124 -7.36 6.51 -11.69
CA ASN A 124 -7.24 7.55 -12.71
C ASN A 124 -7.54 8.91 -12.10
N VAL A 125 -6.50 9.70 -11.88
CA VAL A 125 -6.59 11.08 -11.36
C VAL A 125 -7.14 12.02 -12.43
N GLY A 126 -8.01 12.94 -12.03
CA GLY A 126 -8.60 13.91 -12.96
C GLY A 126 -10.01 14.36 -12.62
N THR A 127 -10.58 13.91 -11.51
CA THR A 127 -11.86 14.41 -11.01
C THR A 127 -11.63 15.61 -10.07
N ALA A 128 -12.26 15.64 -8.90
CA ALA A 128 -11.91 16.55 -7.82
C ALA A 128 -10.82 15.93 -6.95
N TRP A 129 -9.86 16.73 -6.49
CA TRP A 129 -8.73 16.24 -5.69
C TRP A 129 -9.16 15.45 -4.44
N SER A 130 -10.25 15.89 -3.78
CA SER A 130 -10.84 15.20 -2.62
C SER A 130 -11.43 13.82 -2.95
N ILE A 131 -11.96 13.64 -4.15
CA ILE A 131 -12.49 12.35 -4.61
C ILE A 131 -11.33 11.43 -5.00
N ASP A 132 -10.34 11.98 -5.70
CA ASP A 132 -9.15 11.26 -6.13
C ASP A 132 -8.32 10.75 -4.93
N GLU A 133 -8.15 11.56 -3.87
CA GLU A 133 -7.42 11.16 -2.66
C GLU A 133 -8.14 10.08 -1.85
N TYR A 134 -9.47 10.22 -1.68
CA TYR A 134 -10.29 9.22 -0.98
C TYR A 134 -10.29 7.88 -1.73
N SER A 135 -10.45 7.93 -3.06
CA SER A 135 -10.43 6.72 -3.90
C SER A 135 -9.08 6.00 -3.83
N GLN A 136 -7.99 6.75 -3.72
CA GLN A 136 -6.64 6.18 -3.56
C GLN A 136 -6.45 5.57 -2.16
N ALA A 137 -6.98 6.20 -1.11
CA ALA A 137 -6.98 5.64 0.24
C ALA A 137 -7.79 4.34 0.32
N GLN A 138 -8.98 4.31 -0.30
CA GLN A 138 -9.81 3.12 -0.41
C GLN A 138 -9.09 1.98 -1.13
N LEU A 139 -8.42 2.27 -2.26
CA LEU A 139 -7.64 1.26 -2.98
C LEU A 139 -6.50 0.70 -2.13
N SER A 140 -5.83 1.55 -1.35
CA SER A 140 -4.78 1.15 -0.42
C SER A 140 -5.30 0.26 0.71
N LEU A 141 -6.50 0.56 1.22
CA LEU A 141 -7.18 -0.29 2.21
C LEU A 141 -7.60 -1.64 1.63
N GLN A 142 -8.05 -1.69 0.37
CA GLN A 142 -8.34 -2.96 -0.32
C GLN A 142 -7.07 -3.80 -0.52
N ALA A 143 -5.96 -3.18 -0.91
CA ALA A 143 -4.66 -3.86 -0.99
C ALA A 143 -4.21 -4.38 0.39
N PHE A 144 -4.45 -3.63 1.46
CA PHE A 144 -4.16 -4.09 2.82
C PHE A 144 -5.08 -5.24 3.24
N SER A 145 -6.37 -5.21 2.89
CA SER A 145 -7.31 -6.30 3.13
C SER A 145 -6.78 -7.61 2.54
N LEU A 146 -6.33 -7.60 1.27
CA LEU A 146 -5.65 -8.73 0.66
C LEU A 146 -4.37 -9.11 1.43
N ALA A 147 -3.59 -8.13 1.88
CA ALA A 147 -2.40 -8.42 2.67
C ALA A 147 -2.73 -9.16 3.98
N THR A 148 -3.84 -8.84 4.65
CA THR A 148 -4.22 -9.57 5.87
C THR A 148 -4.55 -11.04 5.62
N GLU A 149 -5.02 -11.38 4.43
CA GLU A 149 -5.34 -12.76 4.03
C GLU A 149 -4.07 -13.54 3.63
N PHE A 150 -3.15 -12.89 2.90
CA PHE A 150 -2.05 -13.59 2.22
C PHE A 150 -0.67 -13.39 2.84
N LEU A 151 -0.48 -12.44 3.76
CA LEU A 151 0.83 -12.16 4.32
C LEU A 151 1.17 -13.13 5.47
N ASN A 152 2.42 -13.59 5.49
CA ASN A 152 2.99 -14.35 6.59
C ASN A 152 3.11 -13.50 7.85
N ARG A 153 3.01 -14.15 9.01
CA ARG A 153 3.46 -13.54 10.27
C ARG A 153 4.94 -13.17 10.12
N GLY A 154 5.30 -11.93 10.48
CA GLY A 154 6.63 -11.38 10.24
C GLY A 154 6.84 -10.80 8.83
N GLY A 155 5.84 -10.88 7.95
CA GLY A 155 5.94 -10.36 6.58
C GLY A 155 5.89 -8.84 6.50
N TRP A 156 6.09 -8.34 5.28
CA TRP A 156 6.18 -6.92 4.95
C TRP A 156 5.03 -6.49 4.03
N PHE A 157 4.49 -5.31 4.30
CA PHE A 157 3.51 -4.66 3.43
C PHE A 157 3.96 -3.25 3.09
N ILE A 158 4.12 -2.96 1.80
CA ILE A 158 4.54 -1.64 1.32
C ILE A 158 3.43 -1.11 0.44
N THR A 159 2.85 0.04 0.80
CA THR A 159 1.78 0.66 0.02
C THR A 159 2.02 2.14 -0.20
N LYS A 160 1.72 2.61 -1.40
CA LYS A 160 1.52 4.04 -1.67
C LYS A 160 0.26 4.52 -0.95
N ILE A 161 0.30 5.75 -0.44
CA ILE A 161 -0.85 6.52 0.02
C ILE A 161 -0.63 8.00 -0.36
N PHE A 162 -1.69 8.73 -0.70
CA PHE A 162 -1.60 10.18 -0.85
C PHE A 162 -1.69 10.83 0.53
N ARG A 163 -0.88 11.87 0.75
CA ARG A 163 -0.97 12.69 1.96
C ARG A 163 -2.28 13.49 1.91
N SER A 164 -3.32 12.92 2.51
CA SER A 164 -4.68 13.42 2.61
C SER A 164 -5.15 13.42 4.06
N LYS A 165 -6.42 13.78 4.30
CA LYS A 165 -7.06 13.64 5.62
C LYS A 165 -7.14 12.18 6.10
N ASP A 166 -7.19 11.23 5.16
CA ASP A 166 -7.40 9.80 5.41
C ASP A 166 -6.10 9.06 5.78
N TYR A 167 -4.95 9.67 5.54
CA TYR A 167 -3.64 9.05 5.73
C TYR A 167 -3.37 8.64 7.19
N GLU A 168 -3.66 9.49 8.18
CA GLU A 168 -3.38 9.16 9.59
C GLU A 168 -4.27 8.02 10.08
N ALA A 169 -5.54 7.99 9.66
CA ALA A 169 -6.44 6.88 9.95
C ALA A 169 -5.88 5.57 9.37
N PHE A 170 -5.48 5.56 8.09
CA PHE A 170 -4.93 4.35 7.49
C PHE A 170 -3.61 3.90 8.13
N LYS A 171 -2.72 4.84 8.46
CA LYS A 171 -1.49 4.54 9.20
C LYS A 171 -1.79 3.93 10.57
N TRP A 172 -2.77 4.46 11.29
CA TRP A 172 -3.20 3.91 12.57
C TRP A 172 -3.70 2.46 12.43
N ILE A 173 -4.47 2.15 11.37
CA ILE A 173 -4.83 0.77 11.06
C ILE A 173 -3.56 -0.08 10.95
N LEU A 174 -2.60 0.28 10.08
CA LEU A 174 -1.37 -0.52 9.93
C LEU A 174 -0.60 -0.69 11.25
N MET A 175 -0.58 0.31 12.13
CA MET A 175 0.09 0.21 13.43
C MET A 175 -0.53 -0.85 14.36
N ASN A 176 -1.79 -1.23 14.16
CA ASN A 176 -2.44 -2.33 14.88
C ASN A 176 -2.07 -3.72 14.32
N PHE A 177 -1.52 -3.79 13.10
CA PHE A 177 -1.25 -5.05 12.41
C PHE A 177 0.23 -5.33 12.15
N PHE A 178 1.12 -4.35 12.35
CA PHE A 178 2.56 -4.47 12.15
C PHE A 178 3.30 -4.02 13.40
N ARG A 179 4.43 -4.65 13.72
CA ARG A 179 5.25 -4.22 14.86
C ARG A 179 5.83 -2.83 14.66
N LYS A 180 6.13 -2.47 13.40
CA LYS A 180 6.65 -1.15 13.04
C LYS A 180 5.99 -0.67 11.75
N VAL A 181 5.63 0.61 11.72
CA VAL A 181 5.14 1.28 10.51
C VAL A 181 6.04 2.47 10.22
N HIS A 182 6.71 2.45 9.08
CA HIS A 182 7.55 3.55 8.61
C HIS A 182 6.84 4.35 7.53
N VAL A 183 7.16 5.64 7.46
CA VAL A 183 6.66 6.55 6.42
C VAL A 183 7.86 7.00 5.61
N ALA A 184 7.78 6.88 4.28
CA ALA A 184 8.85 7.28 3.39
C ALA A 184 8.32 8.05 2.18
N LYS A 185 9.05 9.08 1.77
CA LYS A 185 8.89 9.71 0.45
C LYS A 185 10.22 9.54 -0.30
N PRO A 186 10.34 8.52 -1.18
CA PRO A 186 11.54 8.30 -1.96
C PRO A 186 11.89 9.52 -2.80
N GLU A 187 13.17 9.79 -3.06
CA GLU A 187 13.58 10.89 -3.95
C GLU A 187 13.08 10.67 -5.38
N ALA A 188 12.84 9.41 -5.76
CA ALA A 188 12.22 9.05 -7.03
C ALA A 188 10.72 9.39 -7.10
N SER A 189 10.10 9.84 -6.00
CA SER A 189 8.78 10.47 -6.01
C SER A 189 8.88 11.94 -6.38
N ARG A 190 7.96 12.41 -7.22
CA ARG A 190 7.92 13.83 -7.60
C ARG A 190 7.65 14.70 -6.37
N LEU A 191 8.29 15.86 -6.31
CA LEU A 191 8.07 16.84 -5.24
C LEU A 191 6.62 17.35 -5.24
N GLU A 192 6.04 17.53 -6.43
CA GLU A 192 4.67 17.99 -6.62
C GLU A 192 3.62 16.90 -6.33
N SER A 193 4.04 15.64 -6.23
CA SER A 193 3.11 14.55 -5.91
C SER A 193 2.83 14.49 -4.41
N ALA A 194 1.56 14.30 -4.04
CA ALA A 194 1.16 14.03 -2.67
C ALA A 194 1.54 12.61 -2.19
N GLU A 195 2.12 11.77 -3.05
CA GLU A 195 2.45 10.40 -2.71
C GLU A 195 3.52 10.29 -1.60
N ILE A 196 3.24 9.36 -0.68
CA ILE A 196 4.14 8.83 0.33
C ILE A 196 3.92 7.31 0.38
N PHE A 197 4.84 6.58 1.02
CA PHE A 197 4.77 5.14 1.18
C PHE A 197 4.70 4.80 2.67
N LEU A 198 3.75 3.95 3.01
CA LEU A 198 3.67 3.29 4.30
C LEU A 198 4.33 1.91 4.19
N ILE A 199 5.18 1.61 5.17
CA ILE A 199 5.98 0.38 5.22
C ILE A 199 5.64 -0.33 6.54
N GLY A 200 4.73 -1.29 6.46
CA GLY A 200 4.43 -2.22 7.54
C GLY A 200 5.50 -3.29 7.62
N GLN A 201 6.19 -3.34 8.75
CA GLN A 201 7.25 -4.30 9.06
C GLN A 201 6.78 -5.25 10.17
N ASP A 202 7.10 -6.53 9.99
CA ASP A 202 6.76 -7.63 10.90
C ASP A 202 5.25 -7.74 11.16
N TYR A 203 4.52 -8.25 10.16
CA TYR A 203 3.08 -8.47 10.27
C TYR A 203 2.73 -9.35 11.48
N ILE A 204 1.77 -8.90 12.28
CA ILE A 204 1.37 -9.56 13.52
C ILE A 204 0.51 -10.80 13.22
N ALA A 205 -0.24 -10.82 12.11
CA ALA A 205 -1.13 -11.92 11.74
C ALA A 205 -2.10 -12.33 12.87
N PRO A 206 -3.00 -11.43 13.33
CA PRO A 206 -3.98 -11.76 14.36
C PRO A 206 -4.94 -12.86 13.88
N ASP A 207 -5.37 -13.73 14.79
CA ASP A 207 -6.26 -14.85 14.46
C ASP A 207 -7.67 -14.40 14.08
N ARG A 208 -8.08 -13.22 14.56
CA ARG A 208 -9.35 -12.57 14.23
C ARG A 208 -9.13 -11.09 13.96
N ILE A 209 -9.81 -10.59 12.92
CA ILE A 209 -9.79 -9.20 12.52
C ILE A 209 -11.22 -8.68 12.63
N ASP A 210 -11.43 -7.59 13.39
CA ASP A 210 -12.72 -6.90 13.36
C ASP A 210 -12.92 -6.33 11.93
N PRO A 211 -14.00 -6.69 11.22
CA PRO A 211 -14.26 -6.21 9.86
C PRO A 211 -14.23 -4.69 9.72
N LYS A 212 -14.48 -3.96 10.81
CA LYS A 212 -14.38 -2.49 10.86
C LYS A 212 -12.99 -1.96 10.50
N PHE A 213 -11.91 -2.71 10.76
CA PHE A 213 -10.56 -2.31 10.36
C PHE A 213 -10.36 -2.32 8.83
N LEU A 214 -11.23 -3.01 8.10
CA LEU A 214 -11.13 -3.20 6.64
C LEU A 214 -12.28 -2.52 5.87
N ASP A 215 -13.23 -1.90 6.57
CA ASP A 215 -14.34 -1.16 5.96
C ASP A 215 -13.96 0.33 5.75
N PRO A 216 -13.83 0.82 4.51
CA PRO A 216 -13.52 2.21 4.22
C PRO A 216 -14.47 3.20 4.89
N LYS A 217 -15.76 2.87 5.03
CA LYS A 217 -16.76 3.75 5.63
C LYS A 217 -16.51 3.96 7.13
N HIS A 218 -15.92 2.97 7.79
CA HIS A 218 -15.55 3.08 9.19
C HIS A 218 -14.18 3.73 9.35
N VAL A 219 -13.19 3.23 8.62
CA VAL A 219 -11.78 3.69 8.71
C VAL A 219 -11.65 5.17 8.37
N PHE A 220 -12.36 5.66 7.35
CA PHE A 220 -12.26 7.04 6.87
C PHE A 220 -13.46 7.90 7.28
N SER A 221 -14.21 7.46 8.30
CA SER A 221 -15.25 8.30 8.89
C SER A 221 -14.62 9.52 9.57
N GLU A 222 -15.28 10.67 9.47
CA GLU A 222 -14.86 11.82 10.25
C GLU A 222 -15.17 11.55 11.72
N PRO A 223 -14.22 11.79 12.64
CA PRO A 223 -14.49 11.66 14.06
C PRO A 223 -15.63 12.62 14.41
N GLU A 224 -16.65 12.14 15.13
CA GLU A 224 -17.67 13.01 15.71
C GLU A 224 -16.95 14.00 16.63
N ILE A 225 -16.74 15.22 16.15
CA ILE A 225 -16.37 16.34 17.00
C ILE A 225 -17.64 16.65 17.79
N PRO A 226 -17.65 16.52 19.13
CA PRO A 226 -18.80 16.96 19.89
C PRO A 226 -19.00 18.44 19.56
N LEU A 227 -20.16 18.77 18.98
CA LEU A 227 -20.47 20.13 18.49
C LEU A 227 -20.29 21.20 19.55
N ASP A 228 -20.26 20.81 20.83
CA ASP A 228 -20.14 21.73 21.94
C ASP A 228 -18.83 21.56 22.71
N ARG A 229 -17.91 22.50 22.45
CA ARG A 229 -16.68 22.67 23.22
C ARG A 229 -16.96 22.91 24.71
N ASN A 230 -18.11 23.50 25.06
CA ASN A 230 -18.52 23.74 26.45
C ASN A 230 -18.99 22.45 27.13
N ALA A 231 -19.61 21.51 26.40
CA ALA A 231 -19.97 20.19 26.91
C ALA A 231 -18.72 19.35 27.23
N LEU A 232 -17.65 19.46 26.43
CA LEU A 232 -16.37 18.81 26.72
C LEU A 232 -15.67 19.40 27.95
N VAL A 233 -15.59 20.73 28.03
CA VAL A 233 -14.95 21.41 29.17
C VAL A 233 -15.74 21.17 30.47
N SER A 234 -17.07 21.23 30.43
CA SER A 234 -17.90 20.93 31.61
C SER A 234 -17.77 19.48 32.06
N LYS A 235 -17.67 18.52 31.13
CA LYS A 235 -17.44 17.10 31.45
C LYS A 235 -16.05 16.85 32.06
N PHE A 236 -15.02 17.56 31.59
CA PHE A 236 -13.66 17.52 32.17
C PHE A 236 -13.57 18.21 33.54
N LEU A 237 -14.31 19.30 33.75
CA LEU A 237 -14.37 20.00 35.03
C LEU A 237 -15.18 19.24 36.08
N ASN A 238 -16.20 18.49 35.65
CA ASN A 238 -17.04 17.66 36.52
C ASN A 238 -16.39 16.30 36.90
N THR A 239 -15.26 15.92 36.28
CA THR A 239 -14.52 14.67 36.61
C THR A 239 -13.29 14.93 37.48
N LYS A 240 -13.40 15.85 38.44
CA LYS A 240 -12.41 16.04 39.50
C LYS A 240 -12.95 15.60 40.86
N ASP A 241 -12.74 14.32 41.17
CA ASP A 241 -12.48 13.88 42.54
C ASP A 241 -11.18 14.53 43.02
N PHE A 242 -11.25 15.79 43.45
CA PHE A 242 -10.32 16.35 44.42
C PHE A 242 -11.03 16.36 45.77
N LYS A 243 -11.13 15.18 46.39
CA LYS A 243 -11.34 15.10 47.83
C LYS A 243 -10.09 14.54 48.50
N LYS A 244 -9.48 15.43 49.28
CA LYS A 244 -8.62 15.23 50.45
C LYS A 244 -7.16 14.86 50.23
N LEU A 245 -6.32 15.89 50.34
CA LEU A 245 -5.08 15.86 51.11
C LEU A 245 -4.98 17.23 51.82
N ASP A 246 -5.63 17.29 52.98
CA ASP A 246 -5.22 18.11 54.13
C ASP A 246 -5.05 17.13 55.29
#